data_AF-A0A1Y2LRY6-F1
#
_entry.id   AF-A0A1Y2LRY6-F1
#
_cell.length_a   1.000
_cell.length_b   1.000
_cell.length_c   1.000
_cell.angle_alpha   90.00
_cell.angle_beta   90.00
_cell.angle_gamma   90.00
#
_symmetry.space_group_name_H-M   'P 1'
#
loop_
_entity.id
_entity.type
_entity.pdbx_description
1 polymer ?
#
loop_
_entity_poly.entity_id
_entity_poly.type
_entity_poly.pdbx_seq_one_letter_code
_entity_poly.pdbx_strand_id
1 'polypeptide(L)'
;MLCRTIATLYLHIATALSNPVLHRSFLPSDAPNHVQCASIDTYTVDWFLKSASQRKNIDLPLHNALFYTRGMSDTAKEYACDHDLITIWSVWDQFLYDYTPSPNNAMRCIHNDETKRRRFFASMSEAYARLAVGSVIVMHDAKDWSNPPSDGIWHNVEYETMVNSKAVTTILKVKEQDVKSARVMWDRELPLAEVSEKPISVVLAIGRYVPFFLGTAEDWVSGPIESAKQVMLNGKLQREVHNDRHACSRVPAYPFEVY
;
A
#
# COMPACT_ATOMS: atom_id res chain seq x y z
N MET A 1 52.01 72.53 11.25
CA MET A 1 52.36 73.10 9.94
C MET A 1 52.62 71.93 9.01
N LEU A 2 51.63 71.55 8.20
CA LEU A 2 51.42 71.98 6.81
C LEU A 2 52.36 71.28 5.80
N CYS A 3 51.72 70.80 4.74
CA CYS A 3 52.25 70.52 3.40
C CYS A 3 53.05 69.24 3.19
N ARG A 4 52.95 68.53 2.07
CA ARG A 4 52.05 68.45 0.90
C ARG A 4 52.66 67.29 0.10
N THR A 5 51.92 66.22 -0.16
CA THR A 5 51.47 65.77 -1.50
C THR A 5 52.53 65.55 -2.61
N ILE A 6 52.40 64.38 -3.25
CA ILE A 6 52.42 64.08 -4.71
C ILE A 6 53.60 63.24 -5.28
N ALA A 7 53.19 62.09 -5.83
CA ALA A 7 53.66 61.34 -7.02
C ALA A 7 55.08 60.75 -6.99
N THR A 8 55.40 59.61 -7.60
CA THR A 8 54.93 59.08 -8.89
C THR A 8 55.33 57.60 -8.98
N LEU A 9 54.41 56.76 -9.48
CA LEU A 9 54.58 55.65 -10.44
C LEU A 9 55.97 54.98 -10.62
N TYR A 10 55.97 53.64 -10.61
CA TYR A 10 56.67 52.68 -11.50
C TYR A 10 57.04 51.41 -10.70
N LEU A 11 56.21 50.36 -10.77
CA LEU A 11 56.34 49.25 -11.72
C LEU A 11 57.49 48.31 -11.35
N HIS A 12 57.27 47.36 -10.44
CA HIS A 12 58.08 46.12 -10.38
C HIS A 12 57.18 44.90 -10.18
N ILE A 13 57.01 44.17 -11.30
CA ILE A 13 57.06 42.71 -11.41
C ILE A 13 56.06 41.92 -10.56
N ALA A 14 54.88 41.66 -11.14
CA ALA A 14 54.08 40.47 -10.82
C ALA A 14 53.94 39.62 -12.09
N THR A 15 55.04 38.99 -12.51
CA THR A 15 55.02 37.83 -13.40
C THR A 15 54.85 36.57 -12.55
N ALA A 16 53.61 36.13 -12.34
CA ALA A 16 53.29 34.73 -12.08
C ALA A 16 51.78 34.53 -12.19
N LEU A 17 51.40 33.43 -12.86
CA LEU A 17 50.05 32.85 -12.96
C LEU A 17 49.17 33.37 -14.11
N SER A 18 49.72 33.40 -15.32
CA SER A 18 48.95 33.05 -16.51
C SER A 18 48.66 31.55 -16.50
N ASN A 19 47.70 31.11 -15.68
CA ASN A 19 46.98 29.89 -15.98
C ASN A 19 46.10 30.20 -17.20
N PRO A 20 46.14 29.43 -18.30
CA PRO A 20 45.07 29.52 -19.27
C PRO A 20 43.79 29.15 -18.51
N VAL A 21 42.92 30.14 -18.33
CA VAL A 21 41.50 29.88 -18.07
C VAL A 21 41.07 29.07 -19.28
N LEU A 22 41.08 27.77 -19.10
CA LEU A 22 40.45 26.82 -19.99
C LEU A 22 38.98 27.23 -19.92
N HIS A 23 38.58 28.08 -20.86
CA HIS A 23 37.20 28.37 -21.16
C HIS A 23 36.59 27.01 -21.51
N ARG A 24 36.16 26.30 -20.46
CA ARG A 24 35.24 25.19 -20.58
C ARG A 24 34.01 25.86 -21.14
N SER A 25 33.83 25.75 -22.44
CA SER A 25 32.59 26.05 -23.12
C SER A 25 31.51 25.36 -22.30
N PHE A 26 30.80 26.13 -21.48
CA PHE A 26 29.49 25.75 -21.00
C PHE A 26 28.61 25.76 -22.24
N LEU A 27 28.72 24.68 -23.02
CA LEU A 27 27.60 24.27 -23.84
C LEU A 27 26.46 24.04 -22.85
N PRO A 28 25.31 24.71 -23.01
CA PRO A 28 24.10 24.24 -22.35
C PRO A 28 23.94 22.80 -22.82
N SER A 29 24.04 21.84 -21.89
CA SER A 29 23.68 20.46 -22.21
C SER A 29 22.16 20.44 -22.28
N ASP A 30 21.61 20.90 -23.41
CA ASP A 30 20.22 20.70 -23.80
C ASP A 30 19.99 19.24 -24.25
N ALA A 31 20.70 18.28 -23.64
CA ALA A 31 20.38 16.88 -23.78
C ALA A 31 19.26 16.59 -22.77
N PRO A 32 18.04 16.20 -23.19
CA PRO A 32 17.02 15.79 -22.25
C PRO A 32 17.61 14.70 -21.36
N ASN A 33 17.52 14.88 -20.03
CA ASN A 33 18.04 13.95 -19.01
C ASN A 33 17.42 12.55 -19.18
N HIS A 34 17.91 11.77 -20.13
CA HIS A 34 17.37 10.46 -20.44
C HIS A 34 17.74 9.50 -19.32
N VAL A 35 16.78 9.22 -18.43
CA VAL A 35 16.97 8.25 -17.36
C VAL A 35 16.94 6.87 -17.98
N GLN A 36 17.93 6.03 -17.68
CA GLN A 36 17.94 4.64 -18.16
C GLN A 36 16.69 3.89 -17.67
N CYS A 37 16.07 3.12 -18.56
CA CYS A 37 14.94 2.28 -18.17
C CYS A 37 15.34 1.27 -17.09
N ALA A 38 14.47 1.11 -16.10
CA ALA A 38 14.60 0.05 -15.12
C ALA A 38 14.39 -1.33 -15.78
N SER A 39 15.14 -2.33 -15.31
CA SER A 39 14.99 -3.71 -15.78
C SER A 39 13.86 -4.41 -15.03
N ILE A 40 13.03 -5.19 -15.73
CA ILE A 40 12.00 -6.01 -15.10
C ILE A 40 12.62 -7.05 -14.14
N ASP A 41 13.83 -7.52 -14.41
CA ASP A 41 14.50 -8.53 -13.58
C ASP A 41 14.97 -7.98 -12.23
N THR A 42 14.95 -6.66 -12.04
CA THR A 42 15.17 -6.04 -10.73
C THR A 42 13.99 -6.28 -9.79
N TYR A 43 12.75 -6.28 -10.31
CA TYR A 43 11.52 -6.25 -9.52
C TYR A 43 10.97 -7.65 -9.29
N THR A 44 11.75 -8.47 -8.57
CA THR A 44 11.34 -9.80 -8.13
C THR A 44 10.52 -9.74 -6.85
N VAL A 45 9.82 -10.84 -6.51
CA VAL A 45 9.11 -10.99 -5.23
C VAL A 45 10.04 -10.68 -4.04
N ASP A 46 11.26 -11.23 -4.05
CA ASP A 46 12.24 -11.00 -2.98
C ASP A 46 12.68 -9.54 -2.89
N TRP A 47 12.81 -8.84 -4.03
CA TRP A 47 13.10 -7.41 -4.03
C TRP A 47 11.98 -6.62 -3.36
N PHE A 48 10.71 -6.93 -3.67
CA PHE A 48 9.56 -6.26 -3.08
C PHE A 48 9.43 -6.54 -1.57
N LEU A 49 9.64 -7.78 -1.13
CA LEU A 49 9.68 -8.14 0.29
C LEU A 49 10.77 -7.39 1.04
N LYS A 50 12.00 -7.38 0.48
CA LYS A 50 13.13 -6.65 1.06
C LYS A 50 12.86 -5.14 1.11
N SER A 51 12.35 -4.57 0.03
CA SER A 51 12.01 -3.14 -0.04
C SER A 51 10.94 -2.77 0.99
N ALA A 52 9.91 -3.60 1.18
CA ALA A 52 8.87 -3.36 2.18
C ALA A 52 9.46 -3.31 3.61
N SER A 53 10.35 -4.23 3.96
CA SER A 53 11.01 -4.23 5.29
C SER A 53 11.92 -3.04 5.57
N GLN A 54 12.31 -2.28 4.56
CA GLN A 54 13.12 -1.06 4.71
C GLN A 54 12.25 0.18 4.97
N ARG A 55 10.93 0.08 4.79
CA ARG A 55 9.98 1.17 5.02
C ARG A 55 9.72 1.31 6.52
N LYS A 56 9.93 2.52 7.05
CA LYS A 56 9.74 2.81 8.48
C LYS A 56 8.30 3.12 8.86
N ASN A 57 7.44 3.37 7.87
CA ASN A 57 6.07 3.84 8.03
C ASN A 57 5.02 2.73 7.84
N ILE A 58 5.45 1.47 7.82
CA ILE A 58 4.59 0.30 7.69
C ILE A 58 4.99 -0.70 8.74
N ASP A 59 4.04 -1.10 9.56
CA ASP A 59 4.22 -2.19 10.50
C ASP A 59 4.06 -3.52 9.74
N LEU A 60 5.13 -4.32 9.73
CA LEU A 60 5.12 -5.67 9.18
C LEU A 60 5.16 -6.71 10.31
N PRO A 61 4.42 -7.83 10.20
CA PRO A 61 3.57 -8.22 9.07
C PRO A 61 2.23 -7.47 9.00
N LEU A 62 1.54 -7.55 7.85
CA LEU A 62 0.29 -6.83 7.59
C LEU A 62 -0.92 -7.57 8.18
N HIS A 63 -1.44 -7.08 9.30
CA HIS A 63 -2.61 -7.66 9.99
C HIS A 63 -3.98 -7.19 9.48
N ASN A 64 -3.99 -6.13 8.67
CA ASN A 64 -5.18 -5.41 8.19
C ASN A 64 -5.12 -5.24 6.66
N ALA A 65 -4.64 -6.26 5.96
CA ALA A 65 -4.49 -6.23 4.51
C ALA A 65 -5.85 -6.28 3.78
N LEU A 66 -6.03 -5.34 2.85
CA LEU A 66 -7.14 -5.28 1.90
C LEU A 66 -6.63 -5.58 0.49
N PHE A 67 -7.26 -6.57 -0.13
CA PHE A 67 -7.14 -6.97 -1.52
C PHE A 67 -8.39 -6.53 -2.28
N TYR A 68 -8.32 -6.53 -3.61
CA TYR A 68 -9.47 -6.17 -4.43
C TYR A 68 -9.36 -6.77 -5.84
N THR A 69 -10.50 -7.00 -6.51
CA THR A 69 -10.52 -7.47 -7.91
C THR A 69 -10.45 -6.33 -8.92
N ARG A 70 -10.37 -6.68 -10.21
CA ARG A 70 -10.46 -5.75 -11.34
C ARG A 70 -11.57 -4.70 -11.13
N GLY A 71 -11.24 -3.43 -11.39
CA GLY A 71 -12.17 -2.30 -11.28
C GLY A 71 -12.35 -1.72 -9.88
N MET A 72 -11.79 -2.34 -8.83
CA MET A 72 -12.04 -1.93 -7.43
C MET A 72 -10.91 -1.13 -6.78
N SER A 73 -9.88 -0.73 -7.54
CA SER A 73 -8.68 -0.07 -6.99
C SER A 73 -8.99 1.21 -6.22
N ASP A 74 -9.78 2.12 -6.81
CA ASP A 74 -10.08 3.41 -6.18
C ASP A 74 -11.06 3.25 -5.01
N THR A 75 -12.09 2.42 -5.17
CA THR A 75 -13.02 2.07 -4.10
C THR A 75 -12.31 1.43 -2.91
N ALA A 76 -11.34 0.55 -3.16
CA ALA A 76 -10.55 -0.09 -2.11
C ALA A 76 -9.61 0.89 -1.41
N LYS A 77 -9.00 1.85 -2.12
CA LYS A 77 -8.21 2.91 -1.50
C LYS A 77 -9.04 3.79 -0.57
N GLU A 78 -10.21 4.24 -1.06
CA GLU A 78 -11.13 5.07 -0.26
C GLU A 78 -11.58 4.31 0.99
N TYR A 79 -12.05 3.08 0.82
CA TYR A 79 -12.49 2.23 1.92
C TYR A 79 -11.36 1.95 2.92
N ALA A 80 -10.14 1.68 2.44
CA ALA A 80 -9.00 1.44 3.30
C ALA A 80 -8.65 2.65 4.18
N CYS A 81 -8.75 3.85 3.62
CA CYS A 81 -8.52 5.10 4.35
C CYS A 81 -9.53 5.31 5.48
N ASP A 82 -10.80 4.96 5.26
CA ASP A 82 -11.84 5.14 6.27
C ASP A 82 -11.82 4.06 7.37
N HIS A 83 -11.22 2.90 7.07
CA HIS A 83 -11.27 1.71 7.92
C HIS A 83 -9.92 1.25 8.46
N ASP A 84 -8.86 2.06 8.32
CA ASP A 84 -7.49 1.73 8.75
C ASP A 84 -7.04 0.36 8.21
N LEU A 85 -7.25 0.16 6.91
CA LEU A 85 -6.76 -1.01 6.18
C LEU A 85 -5.56 -0.63 5.32
N ILE A 86 -4.71 -1.60 5.04
CA ILE A 86 -3.55 -1.42 4.17
C ILE A 86 -3.92 -1.98 2.81
N THR A 87 -3.64 -1.23 1.73
CA THR A 87 -3.72 -1.73 0.36
C THR A 87 -2.33 -1.88 -0.22
N ILE A 88 -2.20 -2.60 -1.32
CA ILE A 88 -0.96 -2.78 -2.06
C ILE A 88 -0.25 -1.43 -2.40
N TRP A 89 -1.03 -0.37 -2.64
CA TRP A 89 -0.55 0.99 -2.95
C TRP A 89 0.07 1.71 -1.76
N SER A 90 -0.25 1.26 -0.55
CA SER A 90 0.26 1.82 0.70
C SER A 90 1.62 1.21 1.06
N VAL A 91 2.07 0.19 0.33
CA VAL A 91 3.26 -0.61 0.69
C VAL A 91 4.56 -0.17 0.04
N TRP A 92 4.53 0.32 -1.20
CA TRP A 92 5.73 0.81 -1.87
C TRP A 92 5.59 2.25 -2.35
N ASP A 93 6.68 2.79 -2.90
CA ASP A 93 6.76 4.21 -3.26
C ASP A 93 6.01 4.50 -4.57
N GLN A 94 5.42 5.69 -4.66
CA GLN A 94 4.56 6.09 -5.77
C GLN A 94 5.27 6.03 -7.14
N PHE A 95 6.60 6.23 -7.20
CA PHE A 95 7.33 6.20 -8.47
C PHE A 95 7.25 4.84 -9.17
N LEU A 96 7.05 3.75 -8.42
CA LEU A 96 6.87 2.40 -8.98
C LEU A 96 5.57 2.27 -9.77
N TYR A 97 4.64 3.20 -9.57
CA TYR A 97 3.33 3.26 -10.23
C TYR A 97 3.26 4.39 -11.26
N ASP A 98 4.38 5.04 -11.61
CA ASP A 98 4.40 6.09 -12.62
C ASP A 98 4.36 5.50 -14.04
N TYR A 99 3.24 5.65 -14.73
CA TYR A 99 3.04 5.18 -16.11
C TYR A 99 3.43 6.22 -17.17
N THR A 100 3.89 7.40 -16.77
CA THR A 100 4.17 8.49 -17.71
C THR A 100 5.16 8.02 -18.75
N PRO A 101 4.85 8.11 -20.07
CA PRO A 101 5.77 7.70 -21.15
C PRO A 101 6.87 8.75 -21.38
N SER A 102 7.43 9.28 -20.29
CA SER A 102 8.47 10.31 -20.28
C SER A 102 9.85 9.67 -20.29
N PRO A 103 10.83 10.19 -21.05
CA PRO A 103 12.22 9.72 -20.99
C PRO A 103 12.87 9.86 -19.60
N ASN A 104 12.27 10.65 -18.70
CA ASN A 104 12.74 10.83 -17.33
C ASN A 104 12.15 9.80 -16.36
N ASN A 105 11.17 8.99 -16.79
CA ASN A 105 10.57 7.94 -15.97
C ASN A 105 11.30 6.61 -16.20
N ALA A 106 11.98 6.10 -15.17
CA ALA A 106 12.69 4.82 -15.23
C ALA A 106 11.73 3.63 -15.47
N MET A 107 10.48 3.72 -15.00
CA MET A 107 9.47 2.67 -15.10
C MET A 107 8.82 2.57 -16.48
N ARG A 108 9.02 3.56 -17.37
CA ARG A 108 8.36 3.64 -18.69
C ARG A 108 8.46 2.34 -19.52
N CYS A 109 9.61 1.66 -19.48
CA CYS A 109 9.83 0.45 -20.28
C CYS A 109 9.10 -0.77 -19.71
N ILE A 110 8.88 -0.81 -18.39
CA ILE A 110 8.11 -1.88 -17.74
C ILE A 110 6.64 -1.64 -17.98
N HIS A 111 6.17 -0.41 -17.78
CA HIS A 111 4.76 -0.09 -17.82
C HIS A 111 4.17 0.04 -19.24
N ASN A 112 4.96 0.40 -20.24
CA ASN A 112 4.51 0.45 -21.64
C ASN A 112 4.60 -0.89 -22.37
N ASP A 113 5.12 -1.93 -21.72
CA ASP A 113 5.19 -3.30 -22.23
C ASP A 113 4.24 -4.18 -21.41
N GLU A 114 3.19 -4.70 -22.04
CA GLU A 114 2.15 -5.46 -21.34
C GLU A 114 2.71 -6.69 -20.60
N THR A 115 3.66 -7.40 -21.20
CA THR A 115 4.25 -8.61 -20.61
C THR A 115 5.09 -8.26 -19.39
N LYS A 116 5.94 -7.23 -19.50
CA LYS A 116 6.74 -6.75 -18.36
C LYS A 116 5.85 -6.18 -17.26
N ARG A 117 4.84 -5.39 -17.61
CA ARG A 117 3.86 -4.82 -16.68
C ARG A 117 3.13 -5.91 -15.90
N ARG A 118 2.63 -6.95 -16.57
CA ARG A 118 1.95 -8.08 -15.92
C ARG A 118 2.89 -8.81 -14.95
N ARG A 119 4.12 -9.10 -15.38
CA ARG A 119 5.15 -9.74 -14.52
C ARG A 119 5.49 -8.89 -13.29
N PHE A 120 5.59 -7.57 -13.47
CA PHE A 120 5.87 -6.61 -12.40
C PHE A 120 4.77 -6.64 -11.33
N PHE A 121 3.52 -6.45 -11.74
CA PHE A 121 2.40 -6.43 -10.80
C PHE A 121 2.14 -7.80 -10.17
N ALA A 122 2.33 -8.90 -10.91
CA ALA A 122 2.26 -10.24 -10.31
C ALA A 122 3.30 -10.41 -9.20
N SER A 123 4.56 -10.02 -9.43
CA SER A 123 5.62 -10.13 -8.42
C SER A 123 5.33 -9.25 -7.19
N MET A 124 4.78 -8.05 -7.41
CA MET A 124 4.40 -7.12 -6.35
C MET A 124 3.21 -7.64 -5.53
N SER A 125 2.17 -8.14 -6.20
CA SER A 125 0.99 -8.74 -5.58
C SER A 125 1.32 -10.02 -4.80
N GLU A 126 2.20 -10.86 -5.32
CA GLU A 126 2.69 -12.04 -4.59
C GLU A 126 3.43 -11.62 -3.32
N ALA A 127 4.33 -10.64 -3.40
CA ALA A 127 5.01 -10.12 -2.22
C ALA A 127 4.03 -9.54 -1.20
N TYR A 128 3.03 -8.78 -1.64
CA TYR A 128 1.99 -8.23 -0.78
C TYR A 128 1.20 -9.33 -0.05
N ALA A 129 0.79 -10.37 -0.78
CA ALA A 129 0.10 -11.54 -0.22
C ALA A 129 0.97 -12.29 0.81
N ARG A 130 2.29 -12.39 0.60
CA ARG A 130 3.22 -12.99 1.57
C ARG A 130 3.42 -12.16 2.84
N LEU A 131 3.21 -10.84 2.78
CA LEU A 131 3.29 -9.96 3.94
C LEU A 131 2.03 -10.02 4.81
N ALA A 132 0.91 -10.49 4.28
CA ALA A 132 -0.37 -10.57 4.98
C ALA A 132 -0.43 -11.73 5.98
N VAL A 133 -1.06 -11.48 7.14
CA VAL A 133 -1.24 -12.46 8.22
C VAL A 133 -2.64 -12.38 8.82
N GLY A 134 -3.11 -13.48 9.40
CA GLY A 134 -4.41 -13.53 10.08
C GLY A 134 -5.58 -13.45 9.11
N SER A 135 -6.55 -12.59 9.43
CA SER A 135 -7.74 -12.38 8.60
C SER A 135 -7.51 -11.25 7.61
N VAL A 136 -7.74 -11.52 6.33
CA VAL A 136 -7.65 -10.54 5.25
C VAL A 136 -9.00 -10.28 4.62
N ILE A 137 -9.16 -9.11 4.00
CA ILE A 137 -10.38 -8.74 3.27
C ILE A 137 -10.06 -8.68 1.78
N VAL A 138 -10.98 -9.17 0.95
CA VAL A 138 -10.96 -8.95 -0.48
C VAL A 138 -12.26 -8.32 -0.97
N MET A 139 -12.13 -7.21 -1.68
CA MET A 139 -13.24 -6.45 -2.23
C MET A 139 -13.52 -6.85 -3.67
N HIS A 140 -14.76 -7.23 -3.95
CA HIS A 140 -15.23 -7.56 -5.28
C HIS A 140 -16.22 -6.51 -5.79
N ASP A 141 -16.20 -6.27 -7.10
CA ASP A 141 -17.24 -5.51 -7.80
C ASP A 141 -18.60 -6.21 -7.64
N ALA A 142 -19.69 -5.44 -7.56
CA ALA A 142 -21.02 -6.00 -7.46
C ALA A 142 -21.38 -6.98 -8.58
N LYS A 143 -20.87 -6.75 -9.80
CA LYS A 143 -21.12 -7.60 -10.98
C LYS A 143 -20.40 -8.95 -10.90
N ASP A 144 -19.24 -8.98 -10.25
CA ASP A 144 -18.38 -10.16 -10.16
C ASP A 144 -18.49 -10.86 -8.80
N TRP A 145 -19.36 -10.38 -7.91
CA TRP A 145 -19.52 -10.89 -6.53
C TRP A 145 -19.78 -12.40 -6.45
N SER A 146 -20.69 -12.88 -7.30
CA SER A 146 -21.10 -14.29 -7.35
C SER A 146 -20.12 -15.15 -8.12
N ASN A 147 -19.45 -14.57 -9.12
CA ASN A 147 -18.49 -15.25 -9.98
C ASN A 147 -17.26 -14.36 -10.18
N PRO A 148 -16.32 -14.34 -9.22
CA PRO A 148 -15.13 -13.51 -9.30
C PRO A 148 -14.28 -13.84 -10.53
N PRO A 149 -13.55 -12.86 -11.11
CA PRO A 149 -12.71 -13.11 -12.28
C PRO A 149 -11.59 -14.10 -11.92
N SER A 150 -11.45 -15.17 -12.71
CA SER A 150 -10.43 -16.21 -12.50
C SER A 150 -9.16 -16.00 -13.33
N ASP A 151 -9.15 -15.03 -14.25
CA ASP A 151 -8.06 -14.74 -15.17
C ASP A 151 -7.06 -13.69 -14.64
N GLY A 152 -7.40 -13.03 -13.53
CA GLY A 152 -6.63 -11.89 -13.02
C GLY A 152 -5.55 -12.22 -12.00
N ILE A 153 -4.76 -11.20 -11.65
CA ILE A 153 -3.65 -11.28 -10.67
C ILE A 153 -4.13 -11.75 -9.30
N TRP A 154 -5.31 -11.30 -8.85
CA TRP A 154 -5.91 -11.84 -7.63
C TRP A 154 -5.89 -13.36 -7.73
N HIS A 155 -6.71 -13.95 -8.63
CA HIS A 155 -6.98 -15.39 -8.70
C HIS A 155 -5.73 -16.22 -8.77
N ASN A 156 -4.86 -15.87 -9.70
CA ASN A 156 -3.73 -16.70 -10.08
C ASN A 156 -2.48 -16.44 -9.23
N VAL A 157 -2.48 -15.42 -8.37
CA VAL A 157 -1.29 -15.04 -7.59
C VAL A 157 -1.63 -14.83 -6.13
N GLU A 158 -2.45 -13.83 -5.81
CA GLU A 158 -2.66 -13.39 -4.43
C GLU A 158 -3.35 -14.45 -3.58
N TYR A 159 -4.44 -15.03 -4.08
CA TYR A 159 -5.17 -16.05 -3.32
C TYR A 159 -4.43 -17.36 -3.20
N GLU A 160 -3.82 -17.85 -4.28
CA GLU A 160 -3.01 -19.06 -4.19
C GLU A 160 -1.87 -18.87 -3.18
N THR A 161 -1.24 -17.70 -3.19
CA THR A 161 -0.19 -17.35 -2.21
C THR A 161 -0.73 -17.39 -0.78
N MET A 162 -1.90 -16.80 -0.52
CA MET A 162 -2.50 -16.75 0.82
C MET A 162 -2.99 -18.11 1.32
N VAL A 163 -3.68 -18.88 0.47
CA VAL A 163 -4.18 -20.22 0.82
C VAL A 163 -3.03 -21.18 1.14
N ASN A 164 -1.93 -21.08 0.40
CA ASN A 164 -0.73 -21.89 0.63
C ASN A 164 0.16 -21.34 1.77
N SER A 165 -0.01 -20.08 2.16
CA SER A 165 0.76 -19.45 3.24
C SER A 165 0.24 -19.87 4.61
N LYS A 166 1.12 -20.32 5.51
CA LYS A 166 0.72 -20.63 6.90
C LYS A 166 0.28 -19.39 7.70
N ALA A 167 0.52 -18.19 7.20
CA ALA A 167 0.33 -16.94 7.93
C ALA A 167 -1.11 -16.39 7.86
N VAL A 168 -1.81 -16.59 6.74
CA VAL A 168 -3.22 -16.20 6.58
C VAL A 168 -4.11 -17.31 7.12
N THR A 169 -5.07 -16.95 7.96
CA THR A 169 -6.04 -17.87 8.56
C THR A 169 -7.38 -17.81 7.84
N THR A 170 -7.81 -16.62 7.42
CA THR A 170 -9.16 -16.42 6.86
C THR A 170 -9.14 -15.36 5.77
N ILE A 171 -9.87 -15.61 4.69
CA ILE A 171 -10.11 -14.65 3.60
C ILE A 171 -11.60 -14.30 3.61
N LEU A 172 -11.92 -13.06 3.94
CA LEU A 172 -13.26 -12.51 3.89
C LEU A 172 -13.47 -11.79 2.57
N LYS A 173 -14.53 -12.11 1.85
CA LYS A 173 -14.95 -11.33 0.68
C LYS A 173 -16.02 -10.33 1.04
N VAL A 174 -15.94 -9.11 0.50
CA VAL A 174 -16.95 -8.05 0.62
C VAL A 174 -17.36 -7.54 -0.75
N LYS A 175 -18.64 -7.22 -0.91
CA LYS A 175 -19.22 -6.65 -2.12
C LYS A 175 -19.07 -5.13 -2.04
N GLU A 176 -18.16 -4.57 -2.82
CA GLU A 176 -17.84 -3.15 -2.79
C GLU A 176 -17.59 -2.68 -1.34
N GLN A 177 -18.22 -1.59 -0.90
CA GLN A 177 -18.10 -1.05 0.45
C GLN A 177 -19.15 -1.64 1.43
N ASP A 178 -19.98 -2.61 1.01
CA ASP A 178 -21.03 -3.16 1.87
C ASP A 178 -20.49 -4.24 2.82
N VAL A 179 -20.07 -3.85 4.02
CA VAL A 179 -19.60 -4.78 5.07
C VAL A 179 -20.63 -5.84 5.44
N LYS A 180 -21.94 -5.55 5.30
CA LYS A 180 -23.00 -6.53 5.63
C LYS A 180 -23.02 -7.70 4.64
N SER A 181 -22.45 -7.49 3.45
CA SER A 181 -22.25 -8.54 2.46
C SER A 181 -21.10 -9.48 2.79
N ALA A 182 -20.29 -9.22 3.84
CA ALA A 182 -19.11 -10.00 4.17
C ALA A 182 -19.42 -11.50 4.24
N ARG A 183 -18.65 -12.32 3.52
CA ARG A 183 -18.71 -13.78 3.56
C ARG A 183 -17.30 -14.34 3.69
N VAL A 184 -17.18 -15.44 4.44
CA VAL A 184 -15.96 -16.24 4.42
C VAL A 184 -15.83 -16.86 3.03
N MET A 185 -14.75 -16.52 2.32
CA MET A 185 -14.41 -17.13 1.04
C MET A 185 -13.55 -18.37 1.25
N TRP A 186 -12.62 -18.28 2.20
CA TRP A 186 -11.73 -19.37 2.59
C TRP A 186 -11.39 -19.22 4.06
N ASP A 187 -11.29 -20.33 4.76
CA ASP A 187 -10.84 -20.38 6.14
C ASP A 187 -9.97 -21.61 6.33
N ARG A 188 -8.93 -21.47 7.13
CA ARG A 188 -8.11 -22.61 7.51
C ARG A 188 -8.87 -23.41 8.56
N GLU A 189 -9.33 -24.60 8.17
CA GLU A 189 -9.71 -25.62 9.13
C GLU A 189 -8.48 -25.92 10.01
N LEU A 190 -8.45 -25.34 11.21
CA LEU A 190 -7.49 -25.77 12.23
C LEU A 190 -7.82 -27.22 12.57
N PRO A 191 -6.83 -28.13 12.66
CA PRO A 191 -7.07 -29.46 13.19
C PRO A 191 -7.78 -29.32 14.55
N LEU A 192 -8.92 -29.99 14.71
CA LEU A 192 -9.79 -29.96 15.90
C LEU A 192 -9.09 -30.36 17.23
N ALA A 193 -7.78 -30.56 17.24
CA ALA A 193 -7.00 -31.10 18.36
C ALA A 193 -6.50 -30.05 19.38
N GLU A 194 -6.71 -28.75 19.15
CA GLU A 194 -6.38 -27.69 20.13
C GLU A 194 -7.52 -26.69 20.35
N VAL A 195 -8.77 -27.09 20.11
CA VAL A 195 -9.93 -26.31 20.57
C VAL A 195 -10.13 -26.58 22.06
N SER A 196 -9.23 -26.04 22.88
CA SER A 196 -9.59 -25.67 24.25
C SER A 196 -10.76 -24.70 24.12
N GLU A 197 -11.89 -25.03 24.76
CA GLU A 197 -13.17 -24.33 24.77
C GLU A 197 -13.04 -22.84 25.11
N LYS A 198 -12.53 -22.05 24.17
CA LYS A 198 -12.57 -20.60 24.20
C LYS A 198 -13.58 -20.16 23.17
N PRO A 199 -14.59 -19.36 23.58
CA PRO A 199 -15.65 -18.93 22.69
C PRO A 199 -15.07 -18.17 21.50
N ILE A 200 -15.47 -18.62 20.30
CA ILE A 200 -15.18 -17.97 19.03
C ILE A 200 -15.82 -16.58 19.07
N SER A 201 -15.01 -15.57 19.36
CA SER A 201 -15.37 -14.18 19.12
C SER A 201 -15.31 -13.96 17.61
N VAL A 202 -16.47 -13.93 16.97
CA VAL A 202 -16.60 -13.47 15.58
C VAL A 202 -16.04 -12.06 15.52
N VAL A 203 -14.85 -11.91 14.93
CA VAL A 203 -14.20 -10.62 14.68
C VAL A 203 -14.97 -9.92 13.55
N LEU A 204 -16.08 -9.31 13.94
CA LEU A 204 -16.64 -8.11 13.33
C LEU A 204 -16.37 -6.97 14.32
N ALA A 205 -15.08 -6.70 14.56
CA ALA A 205 -14.62 -5.53 15.26
C ALA A 205 -13.69 -4.77 14.33
N ILE A 206 -14.30 -4.04 13.39
CA ILE A 206 -13.69 -2.84 12.84
C ILE A 206 -13.48 -1.92 14.06
N GLY A 207 -12.26 -1.85 14.57
CA GLY A 207 -11.82 -0.95 15.64
C GLY A 207 -12.67 -0.87 16.90
N ARG A 208 -12.40 -1.74 17.90
CA ARG A 208 -12.28 -1.43 19.35
C ARG A 208 -12.41 -2.69 20.19
N TYR A 209 -11.42 -2.89 21.06
CA TYR A 209 -11.52 -3.79 22.21
C TYR A 209 -12.70 -3.38 23.11
N VAL A 210 -13.60 -4.33 23.39
CA VAL A 210 -14.57 -4.24 24.50
C VAL A 210 -14.28 -5.42 25.42
N PRO A 211 -13.97 -5.22 26.72
CA PRO A 211 -13.92 -6.33 27.65
C PRO A 211 -15.35 -6.70 28.03
N PHE A 212 -15.71 -7.99 27.99
CA PHE A 212 -17.01 -8.45 28.48
C PHE A 212 -16.85 -9.31 29.73
N PHE A 213 -17.65 -8.95 30.74
CA PHE A 213 -17.75 -9.57 32.06
C PHE A 213 -18.42 -10.95 31.99
N LEU A 214 -17.95 -11.88 32.83
CA LEU A 214 -18.53 -13.20 33.04
C LEU A 214 -19.84 -13.11 33.85
N GLY A 215 -20.91 -13.71 33.33
CA GLY A 215 -22.14 -14.03 34.06
C GLY A 215 -22.66 -15.39 33.59
N THR A 216 -22.93 -16.30 34.53
CA THR A 216 -23.29 -17.71 34.30
C THR A 216 -24.79 -17.95 34.21
N ALA A 217 -25.14 -18.97 33.41
CA ALA A 217 -26.22 -19.96 33.54
C ALA A 217 -27.71 -19.56 33.33
N GLU A 218 -28.37 -20.44 32.55
CA GLU A 218 -29.81 -20.81 32.61
C GLU A 218 -30.86 -19.78 32.16
N ASP A 219 -31.30 -19.90 30.90
CA ASP A 219 -32.72 -19.96 30.47
C ASP A 219 -32.84 -19.72 28.96
N TRP A 220 -33.10 -20.79 28.19
CA TRP A 220 -33.49 -20.68 26.78
C TRP A 220 -35.02 -20.71 26.69
N VAL A 221 -35.64 -19.53 26.63
CA VAL A 221 -37.01 -19.35 26.13
C VAL A 221 -36.93 -18.70 24.75
N SER A 222 -37.51 -19.38 23.77
CA SER A 222 -37.63 -18.98 22.37
C SER A 222 -38.41 -17.66 22.23
N GLY A 223 -37.80 -16.63 21.62
CA GLY A 223 -38.47 -15.36 21.30
C GLY A 223 -37.72 -14.55 20.20
N PRO A 224 -38.39 -13.63 19.47
CA PRO A 224 -37.95 -13.16 18.16
C PRO A 224 -36.80 -12.13 18.20
N ILE A 225 -36.01 -12.11 17.13
CA ILE A 225 -34.83 -11.25 16.92
C ILE A 225 -35.26 -9.79 16.76
N GLU A 226 -35.28 -9.02 17.84
CA GLU A 226 -35.51 -7.57 17.79
C GLU A 226 -34.52 -6.73 18.61
N SER A 227 -33.45 -7.33 19.14
CA SER A 227 -32.51 -6.65 20.06
C SER A 227 -31.23 -6.11 19.41
N ALA A 228 -31.02 -6.27 18.10
CA ALA A 228 -29.81 -5.77 17.42
C ALA A 228 -29.91 -4.31 16.92
N LYS A 229 -31.07 -3.66 17.02
CA LYS A 229 -31.28 -2.29 16.51
C LYS A 229 -30.90 -1.17 17.50
N GLN A 230 -30.81 -1.45 18.80
CA GLN A 230 -30.72 -0.38 19.81
C GLN A 230 -29.28 0.10 20.14
N VAL A 231 -28.23 -0.62 19.74
CA VAL A 231 -26.85 -0.32 20.19
C VAL A 231 -26.08 0.62 19.25
N MET A 232 -26.56 0.86 18.02
CA MET A 232 -25.83 1.71 17.05
C MET A 232 -26.11 3.22 17.16
N LEU A 233 -27.02 3.68 18.03
CA LEU A 233 -27.45 5.08 18.03
C LEU A 233 -26.86 5.99 19.12
N ASN A 234 -26.11 5.49 20.10
CA ASN A 234 -25.62 6.31 21.24
C ASN A 234 -24.11 6.20 21.50
N GLY A 235 -23.29 6.39 20.47
CA GLY A 235 -21.82 6.31 20.57
C GLY A 235 -21.06 7.59 20.24
N LYS A 236 -21.65 8.77 20.43
CA LYS A 236 -20.96 10.06 20.21
C LYS A 236 -20.22 10.46 21.49
N LEU A 237 -19.00 9.95 21.68
CA LEU A 237 -18.08 10.46 22.70
C LEU A 237 -16.78 10.90 22.04
N GLN A 238 -16.57 12.21 22.07
CA GLN A 238 -15.36 12.90 21.63
C GLN A 238 -14.13 12.30 22.31
N ARG A 239 -13.11 11.97 21.51
CA ARG A 239 -11.71 12.08 21.93
C ARG A 239 -10.96 12.77 20.81
N GLU A 240 -10.48 13.97 21.11
CA GLU A 240 -9.34 14.57 20.45
C GLU A 240 -8.16 13.61 20.61
N VAL A 241 -7.87 12.86 19.56
CA VAL A 241 -6.59 12.18 19.40
C VAL A 241 -5.84 12.96 18.33
N HIS A 242 -4.63 13.37 18.69
CA HIS A 242 -3.71 14.16 17.89
C HIS A 242 -3.65 13.64 16.46
N ASN A 243 -4.08 14.51 15.55
CA ASN A 243 -4.37 14.23 14.16
C ASN A 243 -3.10 14.34 13.32
N ASP A 244 -2.20 13.37 13.46
CA ASP A 244 -1.28 13.01 12.37
C ASP A 244 -1.90 11.83 11.63
N ARG A 245 -3.03 12.10 10.96
CA ARG A 245 -3.48 11.27 9.84
C ARG A 245 -2.35 11.36 8.83
N HIS A 246 -1.45 10.36 8.84
CA HIS A 246 -0.57 10.09 7.73
C HIS A 246 -1.45 10.19 6.49
N ALA A 247 -1.19 11.23 5.71
CA ALA A 247 -2.02 11.60 4.60
C ALA A 247 -2.27 10.33 3.80
N CYS A 248 -3.54 9.89 3.76
CA CYS A 248 -4.08 9.13 2.66
C CYS A 248 -3.86 10.02 1.44
N SER A 249 -2.62 10.00 0.95
CA SER A 249 -2.16 10.85 -0.12
C SER A 249 -3.05 10.43 -1.27
N ARG A 250 -3.73 11.41 -1.87
CA ARG A 250 -4.53 11.22 -3.08
C ARG A 250 -3.56 10.87 -4.20
N VAL A 251 -3.04 9.65 -4.16
CA VAL A 251 -2.36 9.05 -5.29
C VAL A 251 -3.42 9.00 -6.37
N PRO A 252 -3.22 9.68 -7.51
CA PRO A 252 -4.26 9.84 -8.52
C PRO A 252 -4.87 8.49 -8.88
N ALA A 253 -6.17 8.51 -9.15
CA ALA A 253 -6.89 7.38 -9.73
C ALA A 253 -6.05 6.84 -10.88
N TYR A 254 -5.50 5.64 -10.72
CA TYR A 254 -4.76 4.99 -11.79
C TYR A 254 -5.82 4.33 -12.66
N PRO A 255 -5.95 4.74 -13.93
CA PRO A 255 -6.96 4.21 -14.81
C PRO A 255 -6.52 2.81 -15.25
N PHE A 256 -6.45 1.84 -14.35
CA PHE A 256 -6.34 0.45 -14.75
C PHE A 256 -7.08 -0.49 -13.80
N GLU A 257 -8.09 -1.09 -14.41
CA GLU A 257 -8.48 -2.48 -14.26
C GLU A 257 -7.24 -3.35 -14.04
N VAL A 258 -7.03 -3.84 -12.82
CA VAL A 258 -6.07 -4.91 -12.59
C VAL A 258 -6.54 -6.12 -13.40
N TYR A 259 -5.82 -6.39 -14.48
CA TYR A 259 -6.06 -7.51 -15.39
C TYR A 259 -6.13 -8.83 -14.61
#